data_AF-A0A3D5BAZ6-F1
#
_entry.id   AF-A0A3D5BAZ6-F1
#
_cell.length_a   1.000
_cell.length_b   1.000
_cell.length_c   1.000
_cell.angle_alpha   90.00
_cell.angle_beta   90.00
_cell.angle_gamma   90.00
#
_symmetry.space_group_name_H-M   'P 1'
#
loop_
_entity.id
_entity.type
_entity.pdbx_description
1 polymer ?
#
loop_
_entity_poly.entity_id
_entity_poly.type
_entity_poly.pdbx_seq_one_letter_code
_entity_poly.pdbx_strand_id
1 'polypeptide(L)'
;MSIEFLSFQDMAKNQNENRGVFARFYDKSVKTGNIKKNGMPEFANKLYIEIRIKDERDVFDQPATAEHIKRFAVEYNKYLSEKKEIGSGTPLSSFAFLSAEQIESCKFRNIFSVEALAALDDEKAKELDLNMEKKLAADFLKASKNNQVLFENMKKERKYLEEIRALKEEIERLKTNGGK
;
A
#
# COMPACT_ATOMS: atom_id res chain seq x y z
N MET A 1 15.27 4.81 27.75
CA MET A 1 14.91 6.03 27.02
C MET A 1 14.02 5.60 25.85
N SER A 2 12.80 6.11 25.70
CA SER A 2 11.86 5.62 24.70
C SER A 2 12.28 6.04 23.29
N ILE A 3 11.98 5.20 22.29
CA ILE A 3 12.24 5.48 20.86
C ILE A 3 11.55 6.79 20.45
N GLU A 4 10.35 7.05 20.98
CA GLU A 4 9.59 8.29 20.75
C GLU A 4 10.31 9.55 21.22
N PHE A 5 11.04 9.47 22.34
CA PHE A 5 11.78 10.63 22.88
C PHE A 5 13.02 10.96 22.05
N LEU A 6 13.69 9.94 21.51
CA LEU A 6 14.83 10.11 20.60
C LEU A 6 14.37 10.70 19.26
N SER A 7 13.27 10.20 18.69
CA SER A 7 12.67 10.77 17.47
C SER A 7 12.24 12.23 17.65
N PHE A 8 11.70 12.59 18.81
CA PHE A 8 11.33 13.97 19.12
C PHE A 8 12.56 14.89 19.24
N GLN A 9 13.64 14.44 19.88
CA GLN A 9 14.88 15.21 19.97
C GLN A 9 15.54 15.42 18.60
N ASP A 10 15.53 14.41 17.74
CA ASP A 10 16.06 14.50 16.37
C ASP A 10 15.21 15.42 15.47
N MET A 11 13.89 15.43 15.65
CA MET A 11 13.00 16.38 14.98
C MET A 11 13.26 17.83 15.41
N ALA A 12 13.45 18.06 16.71
CA ALA A 12 13.67 19.40 17.27
C ALA A 12 15.03 20.01 16.86
N LYS A 13 16.08 19.18 16.70
CA LYS A 13 17.38 19.63 16.20
C LYS A 13 17.34 19.98 14.71
N ASN A 14 16.75 19.12 13.86
CA ASN A 14 16.73 19.32 12.41
C ASN A 14 15.85 20.51 11.95
N GLN A 15 14.79 20.86 12.69
CA GLN A 15 13.95 22.03 12.37
C GLN A 15 14.71 23.36 12.41
N ASN A 16 15.78 23.48 13.20
CA ASN A 16 16.55 24.72 13.30
C ASN A 16 17.58 24.89 12.17
N GLU A 17 18.05 23.80 11.54
CA GLU A 17 19.09 23.85 10.50
C GLU A 17 18.53 24.06 9.08
N ASN A 18 17.27 23.69 8.82
CA ASN A 18 16.64 23.79 7.50
C ASN A 18 15.60 24.93 7.40
N ARG A 19 15.74 26.02 8.17
CA ARG A 19 14.79 27.15 8.11
C ARG A 19 14.71 27.73 6.70
N GLY A 20 13.54 27.62 6.08
CA GLY A 20 13.29 28.11 4.71
C GLY A 20 13.69 27.14 3.60
N VAL A 21 14.06 25.89 3.90
CA VAL A 21 14.34 24.86 2.89
C VAL A 21 13.32 23.74 3.02
N PHE A 22 12.64 23.42 1.93
CA PHE A 22 11.67 22.34 1.84
C PHE A 22 12.24 21.22 0.98
N ALA A 23 12.37 20.02 1.55
CA ALA A 23 12.79 18.83 0.81
C ALA A 23 11.62 17.84 0.64
N ARG A 24 11.56 17.17 -0.51
CA ARG A 24 10.61 16.09 -0.78
C ARG A 24 11.32 14.92 -1.46
N PHE A 25 11.23 13.75 -0.86
CA PHE A 25 11.69 12.51 -1.48
C PHE A 25 10.58 11.84 -2.28
N TYR A 26 10.92 11.27 -3.43
CA TYR A 26 9.96 10.55 -4.27
C TYR A 26 10.68 9.54 -5.19
N ASP A 27 9.93 8.57 -5.73
CA ASP A 27 10.46 7.64 -6.73
C ASP A 27 10.24 8.19 -8.14
N LYS A 28 11.32 8.24 -8.93
CA LYS A 28 11.29 8.63 -10.34
C LYS A 28 11.60 7.42 -11.21
N SER A 29 10.76 7.17 -12.21
CA SER A 29 11.02 6.12 -13.20
C SER A 29 12.06 6.59 -14.21
N VAL A 30 13.22 5.95 -14.25
CA VAL A 30 14.34 6.31 -15.14
C VAL A 30 14.65 5.13 -16.06
N LYS A 31 14.85 5.41 -17.35
CA LYS A 31 15.28 4.39 -18.34
C LYS A 31 16.64 3.83 -17.93
N THR A 32 16.77 2.51 -17.85
CA THR A 32 18.02 1.84 -17.43
C THR A 32 19.04 1.72 -18.55
N GLY A 33 18.66 2.04 -19.79
CA GLY A 33 19.47 1.80 -20.99
C GLY A 33 19.36 0.38 -21.54
N ASN A 34 18.72 -0.53 -20.78
CA ASN A 34 18.46 -1.90 -21.19
C ASN A 34 17.14 -2.01 -21.97
N ILE A 35 17.05 -3.02 -22.82
CA ILE A 35 15.84 -3.40 -23.53
C ILE A 35 15.44 -4.79 -23.03
N LYS A 36 14.17 -4.93 -22.63
CA LYS A 36 13.58 -6.21 -22.21
C LYS A 36 13.57 -7.20 -23.38
N LYS A 37 13.45 -8.49 -23.09
CA LYS A 37 13.40 -9.56 -24.11
C LYS A 37 12.28 -9.39 -25.16
N ASN A 38 11.26 -8.60 -24.85
CA ASN A 38 10.15 -8.26 -25.75
C ASN A 38 10.39 -6.98 -26.58
N GLY A 39 11.60 -6.40 -26.55
CA GLY A 39 11.96 -5.20 -27.32
C GLY A 39 11.56 -3.86 -26.66
N MET A 40 10.96 -3.87 -25.47
CA MET A 40 10.57 -2.63 -24.77
C MET A 40 11.69 -2.09 -23.87
N PRO A 41 11.86 -0.76 -23.73
CA PRO A 41 12.82 -0.19 -22.79
C PRO A 41 12.53 -0.62 -21.36
N GLU A 42 13.57 -0.97 -20.63
CA GLU A 42 13.48 -1.23 -19.20
C GLU A 42 13.61 0.08 -18.42
N PHE A 43 12.77 0.20 -17.38
CA PHE A 43 12.73 1.35 -16.49
C PHE A 43 12.97 0.86 -15.07
N ALA A 44 13.73 1.63 -14.29
CA ALA A 44 13.96 1.38 -12.88
C ALA A 44 13.49 2.58 -12.06
N ASN A 45 12.90 2.30 -10.90
CA ASN A 45 12.59 3.34 -9.93
C ASN A 45 13.88 3.75 -9.21
N LYS A 46 14.23 5.02 -9.33
CA LYS A 46 15.33 5.64 -8.60
C LYS A 46 14.77 6.63 -7.59
N LEU A 47 15.36 6.67 -6.39
CA LEU A 47 15.03 7.64 -5.37
C LEU A 47 15.57 9.01 -5.78
N TYR A 48 14.69 10.00 -5.81
CA TYR A 48 15.02 11.40 -6.08
C TYR A 48 14.67 12.28 -4.88
N ILE A 49 15.32 13.42 -4.81
CA ILE A 49 15.01 14.49 -3.88
C ILE A 49 14.77 15.78 -4.65
N GLU A 50 13.65 16.43 -4.32
CA GLU A 50 13.33 17.78 -4.74
C GLU A 50 13.59 18.73 -3.56
N ILE A 51 14.42 19.75 -3.76
CA ILE A 51 14.70 20.78 -2.76
C ILE A 51 14.21 22.12 -3.28
N ARG A 52 13.39 22.80 -2.48
CA ARG A 52 12.89 24.16 -2.74
C ARG A 52 13.34 25.09 -1.63
N ILE A 53 13.90 26.23 -2.01
CA ILE A 53 14.33 27.26 -1.06
C ILE A 53 13.27 28.35 -1.05
N LYS A 54 12.88 28.80 0.14
CA LYS A 54 11.92 29.87 0.34
C LYS A 54 12.47 31.14 -0.30
N ASP A 55 11.60 31.85 -1.01
CA ASP A 55 11.90 33.07 -1.77
C ASP A 55 12.76 32.85 -3.05
N GLU A 56 13.17 31.61 -3.34
CA GLU A 56 13.75 31.22 -4.63
C GLU A 56 12.71 30.45 -5.47
N ARG A 57 12.73 30.65 -6.79
CA ARG A 57 11.87 29.91 -7.72
C ARG A 57 12.53 28.62 -8.21
N ASP A 58 13.81 28.47 -7.98
CA ASP A 58 14.58 27.33 -8.45
C ASP A 58 14.21 26.07 -7.67
N VAL A 59 14.03 24.98 -8.40
CA VAL A 59 13.69 23.67 -7.86
C VAL A 59 14.85 22.74 -8.19
N PHE A 60 15.56 22.29 -7.17
CA PHE A 60 16.67 21.37 -7.34
C PHE A 60 16.14 19.93 -7.30
N ASP A 61 15.97 19.33 -8.48
CA ASP A 61 15.51 17.94 -8.66
C ASP A 61 16.67 17.03 -9.10
N GLN A 62 17.15 16.17 -8.19
CA GLN A 62 18.30 15.30 -8.43
C GLN A 62 18.17 13.94 -7.74
N PRO A 63 18.96 12.92 -8.16
CA PRO A 63 19.01 11.65 -7.45
C PRO A 63 19.37 11.84 -5.97
N ALA A 64 18.64 11.17 -5.08
CA ALA A 64 18.93 11.24 -3.66
C ALA A 64 20.23 10.49 -3.34
N THR A 65 21.08 11.13 -2.53
CA THR A 65 22.33 10.54 -2.02
C THR A 65 22.18 10.22 -0.55
N ALA A 66 23.11 9.44 0.01
CA ALA A 66 23.13 9.15 1.45
C ALA A 66 23.25 10.42 2.32
N GLU A 67 23.94 11.45 1.81
CA GLU A 67 24.07 12.74 2.47
C GLU A 67 22.75 13.51 2.51
N HIS A 68 21.97 13.48 1.42
CA HIS A 68 20.62 14.05 1.39
C HIS A 68 19.69 13.37 2.40
N ILE A 69 19.75 12.04 2.49
CA ILE A 69 18.95 11.27 3.45
C ILE A 69 19.32 11.65 4.89
N LYS A 70 20.62 11.84 5.17
CA LYS A 70 21.08 12.25 6.51
C LYS A 70 20.62 13.67 6.87
N ARG A 71 20.71 14.61 5.92
CA ARG A 71 20.35 16.03 6.11
C ARG A 71 18.84 16.25 6.24
N PHE A 72 18.05 15.48 5.49
CA PHE A 72 16.59 15.57 5.43
C PHE A 72 15.96 14.26 5.95
N ALA A 73 16.43 13.79 7.10
CA ALA A 73 16.02 12.52 7.68
C ALA A 73 14.51 12.49 8.03
N VAL A 74 13.94 13.64 8.42
CA VAL A 74 12.52 13.76 8.76
C VAL A 74 11.66 13.56 7.50
N GLU A 75 12.00 14.24 6.41
CA GLU A 75 11.32 14.17 5.12
C GLU A 75 11.48 12.78 4.49
N TYR A 76 12.66 12.17 4.65
CA TYR A 76 12.90 10.81 4.18
C TYR A 76 12.07 9.78 4.96
N ASN A 77 12.01 9.89 6.28
CA ASN A 77 11.17 9.02 7.11
C ASN A 77 9.69 9.18 6.77
N LYS A 78 9.24 10.40 6.47
CA LYS A 78 7.88 10.66 5.97
C LYS A 78 7.63 9.94 4.64
N TYR A 79 8.55 10.06 3.68
CA TYR A 79 8.48 9.31 2.41
C TYR A 79 8.42 7.79 2.62
N LEU A 80 9.20 7.24 3.56
CA LEU A 80 9.15 5.81 3.88
C LEU A 80 7.82 5.39 4.48
N SER A 81 7.26 6.18 5.40
CA SER A 81 5.93 5.93 5.97
C SER A 81 4.83 5.99 4.91
N GLU A 82 4.85 7.02 4.07
CA GLU A 82 3.90 7.15 2.93
C GLU A 82 4.02 5.96 1.98
N LYS A 83 5.23 5.54 1.63
CA LYS A 83 5.47 4.37 0.76
C LYS A 83 4.98 3.07 1.39
N LYS A 84 5.10 2.93 2.71
CA LYS A 84 4.57 1.78 3.45
C LYS A 84 3.04 1.75 3.44
N GLU A 85 2.39 2.90 3.56
CA GLU A 85 0.93 3.01 3.44
C GLU A 85 0.44 2.69 2.02
N ILE A 86 1.15 3.15 0.99
CA ILE A 86 0.86 2.85 -0.42
C ILE A 86 0.99 1.35 -0.72
N GLY A 87 1.92 0.66 -0.07
CA GLY A 87 2.16 -0.77 -0.26
C GLY A 87 1.16 -1.71 0.41
N SER A 88 0.24 -1.20 1.23
CA SER A 88 -0.69 -2.01 2.02
C SER A 88 -2.12 -1.85 1.49
N GLY A 89 -2.45 -2.53 0.38
CA GLY A 89 -3.83 -2.65 -0.09
C GLY A 89 -3.98 -2.96 -1.56
N THR A 90 -5.22 -3.17 -1.97
CA THR A 90 -5.66 -3.26 -3.36
C THR A 90 -5.42 -1.91 -4.03
N PRO A 91 -4.57 -1.81 -5.07
CA PRO A 91 -4.31 -0.55 -5.74
C PRO A 91 -5.58 0.04 -6.36
N LEU A 92 -5.78 1.35 -6.25
CA LEU A 92 -6.92 2.05 -6.88
C LEU A 92 -6.93 1.88 -8.41
N SER A 93 -5.78 1.67 -9.03
CA SER A 93 -5.68 1.37 -10.47
C SER A 93 -6.38 0.07 -10.88
N SER A 94 -6.60 -0.85 -9.95
CA SER A 94 -7.30 -2.12 -10.18
C SER A 94 -8.78 -2.05 -9.76
N PHE A 95 -9.25 -0.89 -9.27
CA PHE A 95 -10.59 -0.72 -8.76
C PHE A 95 -11.55 -0.29 -9.88
N ALA A 96 -12.29 -1.25 -10.43
CA ALA A 96 -13.14 -1.07 -11.61
C ALA A 96 -14.36 -0.13 -11.42
N PHE A 97 -14.67 0.25 -10.19
CA PHE A 97 -15.83 1.09 -9.87
C PHE A 97 -15.55 2.58 -9.92
N LEU A 98 -14.28 2.98 -10.11
CA LEU A 98 -13.88 4.38 -10.29
C LEU A 98 -13.38 4.64 -11.70
N SER A 99 -13.69 5.84 -12.20
CA SER A 99 -13.12 6.33 -13.45
C SER A 99 -11.65 6.71 -13.28
N ALA A 100 -10.92 6.80 -14.40
CA ALA A 100 -9.52 7.25 -14.39
C ALA A 100 -9.35 8.64 -13.76
N GLU A 101 -10.31 9.55 -13.97
CA GLU A 101 -10.33 10.88 -13.36
C GLU A 101 -10.47 10.81 -11.83
N GLN A 102 -11.38 9.98 -11.32
CA GLN A 102 -11.57 9.77 -9.89
C GLN A 102 -10.34 9.14 -9.24
N ILE A 103 -9.68 8.21 -9.94
CA ILE A 103 -8.43 7.58 -9.47
C ILE A 103 -7.31 8.62 -9.36
N GLU A 104 -7.10 9.47 -10.37
CA GLU A 104 -6.09 10.54 -10.30
C GLU A 104 -6.42 11.58 -9.23
N SER A 105 -7.70 11.92 -9.06
CA SER A 105 -8.19 12.78 -7.99
C SER A 105 -7.86 12.21 -6.59
N CYS A 106 -8.04 10.91 -6.39
CA CYS A 106 -7.66 10.23 -5.15
C CYS A 106 -6.15 10.23 -4.91
N LYS A 107 -5.35 9.93 -5.95
CA LYS A 107 -3.88 9.95 -5.86
C LYS A 107 -3.34 11.34 -5.52
N PHE A 108 -3.91 12.39 -6.10
CA PHE A 108 -3.53 13.77 -5.78
C PHE A 108 -3.73 14.10 -4.29
N ARG A 109 -4.71 13.47 -3.65
CA ARG A 109 -5.02 13.57 -2.21
C ARG A 109 -4.28 12.54 -1.35
N ASN A 110 -3.25 11.88 -1.92
CA ASN A 110 -2.45 10.82 -1.29
C ASN A 110 -3.24 9.56 -0.91
N ILE A 111 -4.31 9.23 -1.63
CA ILE A 111 -5.04 7.97 -1.46
C ILE A 111 -4.71 7.06 -2.64
N PHE A 112 -4.10 5.91 -2.36
CA PHE A 112 -3.55 5.01 -3.39
C PHE A 112 -4.15 3.60 -3.40
N SER A 113 -4.83 3.21 -2.33
CA SER A 113 -5.47 1.89 -2.19
C SER A 113 -6.97 2.01 -1.88
N VAL A 114 -7.71 0.95 -2.20
CA VAL A 114 -9.15 0.84 -1.91
C VAL A 114 -9.40 0.82 -0.40
N GLU A 115 -8.50 0.20 0.36
CA GLU A 115 -8.53 0.13 1.81
C GLU A 115 -8.30 1.50 2.44
N ALA A 116 -7.34 2.28 1.92
CA ALA A 116 -7.12 3.66 2.38
C ALA A 116 -8.33 4.55 2.07
N LEU A 117 -8.96 4.38 0.91
CA LEU A 117 -10.17 5.11 0.53
C LEU A 117 -11.37 4.77 1.44
N ALA A 118 -11.55 3.48 1.75
CA ALA A 118 -12.62 3.02 2.64
C ALA A 118 -12.39 3.43 4.11
N ALA A 119 -11.14 3.58 4.53
CA ALA A 119 -10.74 3.93 5.89
C ALA A 119 -10.78 5.42 6.22
N LEU A 120 -11.08 6.31 5.24
CA LEU A 120 -11.23 7.73 5.50
C LEU A 120 -12.34 8.02 6.52
N ASP A 121 -12.13 8.99 7.41
CA ASP A 121 -13.19 9.50 8.27
C ASP A 121 -14.32 10.17 7.45
N ASP A 122 -15.57 10.10 7.95
CA ASP A 122 -16.73 10.67 7.24
C ASP A 122 -16.61 12.19 7.03
N GLU A 123 -16.08 12.91 8.02
CA GLU A 123 -15.84 14.35 7.90
C GLU A 123 -14.81 14.67 6.81
N LYS A 124 -13.71 13.90 6.77
CA LYS A 124 -12.64 14.06 5.79
C LYS A 124 -13.08 13.65 4.39
N ALA A 125 -13.90 12.60 4.27
CA ALA A 125 -14.50 12.20 2.99
C ALA A 125 -15.46 13.27 2.45
N LYS A 126 -16.18 13.96 3.33
CA LYS A 126 -17.05 15.08 2.96
C LYS A 126 -16.27 16.32 2.55
N GLU A 127 -15.20 16.66 3.26
CA GLU A 127 -14.33 17.79 2.90
C GLU A 127 -13.67 17.60 1.53
N LEU A 128 -13.27 16.36 1.21
CA LEU A 128 -12.59 16.02 -0.05
C LEU A 128 -13.53 15.69 -1.21
N ASP A 129 -14.85 15.70 -0.96
CA ASP A 129 -15.92 15.27 -1.87
C ASP A 129 -15.70 13.85 -2.43
N LEU A 130 -15.41 12.89 -1.53
CA LEU A 130 -15.11 11.49 -1.83
C LEU A 130 -16.13 10.51 -1.20
N ASN A 131 -17.31 10.99 -0.83
CA ASN A 131 -18.29 10.18 -0.09
C ASN A 131 -18.79 8.97 -0.90
N MET A 132 -18.99 9.14 -2.22
CA MET A 132 -19.45 8.04 -3.08
C MET A 132 -18.33 7.01 -3.30
N GLU A 133 -17.13 7.48 -3.55
CA GLU A 133 -15.93 6.68 -3.78
C GLU A 133 -15.58 5.85 -2.53
N LYS A 134 -15.64 6.46 -1.35
CA LYS A 134 -15.51 5.78 -0.05
C LYS A 134 -16.54 4.66 0.10
N LYS A 135 -17.81 4.95 -0.20
CA LYS A 135 -18.89 3.96 -0.07
C LYS A 135 -18.67 2.77 -1.00
N LEU A 136 -18.33 3.02 -2.27
CA LEU A 136 -18.02 1.98 -3.25
C LEU A 136 -16.84 1.12 -2.79
N ALA A 137 -15.78 1.74 -2.26
CA ALA A 137 -14.62 1.02 -1.73
C ALA A 137 -15.00 0.15 -0.51
N ALA A 138 -15.78 0.68 0.43
CA ALA A 138 -16.25 -0.07 1.59
C ALA A 138 -17.14 -1.26 1.20
N ASP A 139 -18.05 -1.08 0.25
CA ASP A 139 -18.95 -2.13 -0.23
C ASP A 139 -18.18 -3.22 -1.00
N PHE A 140 -17.18 -2.86 -1.80
CA PHE A 140 -16.28 -3.80 -2.45
C PHE A 140 -15.50 -4.65 -1.44
N LEU A 141 -14.96 -4.04 -0.38
CA LEU A 141 -14.22 -4.76 0.65
C LEU A 141 -15.12 -5.71 1.45
N LYS A 142 -16.37 -5.32 1.71
CA LYS A 142 -17.37 -6.21 2.33
C LYS A 142 -17.70 -7.41 1.43
N ALA A 143 -17.92 -7.16 0.13
CA ALA A 143 -18.19 -8.22 -0.84
C ALA A 143 -16.99 -9.19 -0.98
N SER A 144 -15.77 -8.65 -1.02
CA SER A 144 -14.54 -9.44 -1.10
C SER A 144 -14.34 -10.32 0.13
N LYS A 145 -14.55 -9.78 1.34
CA LYS A 145 -14.52 -10.57 2.59
C LYS A 145 -15.54 -11.70 2.60
N ASN A 146 -16.77 -11.43 2.16
CA ASN A 146 -17.81 -12.46 2.10
C ASN A 146 -17.47 -13.59 1.12
N ASN A 147 -16.94 -13.26 -0.07
CA ASN A 147 -16.50 -14.26 -1.04
C ASN A 147 -15.32 -15.10 -0.55
N GLN A 148 -14.38 -14.48 0.16
CA GLN A 148 -13.23 -15.18 0.74
C GLN A 148 -13.67 -16.19 1.82
N VAL A 149 -14.59 -15.79 2.70
CA VAL A 149 -15.18 -16.68 3.72
C VAL A 149 -15.91 -17.86 3.08
N LEU A 150 -16.68 -17.63 2.01
CA LEU A 150 -17.36 -18.70 1.27
C LEU A 150 -16.36 -19.69 0.66
N PHE A 151 -15.28 -19.21 0.06
CA PHE A 151 -14.23 -20.07 -0.51
C PHE A 151 -13.50 -20.90 0.55
N GLU A 152 -13.19 -20.30 1.70
CA GLU A 152 -12.57 -21.01 2.83
C GLU A 152 -13.51 -22.09 3.41
N ASN A 153 -14.80 -21.80 3.51
CA ASN A 153 -15.81 -22.76 3.96
C ASN A 153 -15.96 -23.92 2.99
N MET A 154 -16.03 -23.65 1.68
CA MET A 154 -16.05 -24.71 0.65
C MET A 154 -14.82 -25.62 0.71
N LYS A 155 -13.64 -25.05 0.98
CA LYS A 155 -12.40 -25.82 1.14
C LYS A 155 -12.42 -26.72 2.38
N LYS A 156 -12.97 -26.23 3.50
CA LYS A 156 -13.16 -27.03 4.73
C LYS A 156 -14.19 -28.14 4.51
N GLU A 157 -15.31 -27.83 3.86
CA GLU A 157 -16.36 -28.79 3.55
C GLU A 157 -15.86 -29.94 2.67
N ARG A 158 -15.04 -29.63 1.65
CA ARG A 158 -14.39 -30.66 0.83
C ARG A 158 -13.49 -31.58 1.66
N LYS A 159 -12.69 -31.03 2.59
CA LYS A 159 -11.85 -31.83 3.49
C LYS A 159 -12.68 -32.72 4.41
N TYR A 160 -13.74 -32.19 5.00
CA TYR A 160 -14.64 -32.98 5.86
C TYR A 160 -15.31 -34.12 5.09
N LEU A 161 -15.71 -33.90 3.83
CA LEU A 161 -16.27 -34.95 2.98
C LEU A 161 -15.26 -36.05 2.66
N GLU A 162 -14.00 -35.69 2.40
CA GLU A 162 -12.91 -36.66 2.20
C GLU A 162 -12.63 -37.48 3.47
N GLU A 163 -12.59 -36.84 4.63
CA GLU A 163 -12.42 -37.50 5.93
C GLU A 163 -13.59 -38.43 6.27
N ILE A 164 -14.84 -37.97 6.08
CA ILE A 164 -16.04 -38.80 6.29
C ILE A 164 -16.02 -40.03 5.39
N ARG A 165 -15.56 -39.87 4.14
CA ARG A 165 -15.46 -40.98 3.20
C ARG A 165 -14.40 -42.00 3.65
N ALA A 166 -13.22 -41.54 4.03
CA ALA A 166 -12.14 -42.39 4.53
C ALA A 166 -12.58 -43.16 5.80
N LEU A 167 -13.21 -42.46 6.75
CA LEU A 167 -13.72 -43.07 7.98
C LEU A 167 -14.83 -44.10 7.70
N LYS A 168 -15.73 -43.82 6.75
CA LYS A 168 -16.76 -44.80 6.33
C LYS A 168 -16.14 -46.04 5.71
N GLU A 169 -15.15 -45.88 4.83
CA GLU A 169 -14.43 -46.99 4.22
C GLU A 169 -13.68 -47.83 5.27
N GLU A 170 -13.11 -47.20 6.30
CA GLU A 170 -12.45 -47.86 7.42
C GLU A 170 -13.43 -48.63 8.33
N ILE A 171 -14.58 -48.02 8.66
CA ILE A 171 -15.66 -48.67 9.42
C ILE A 171 -16.16 -49.91 8.68
N GLU A 172 -16.37 -49.82 7.36
CA GLU A 172 -16.81 -50.96 6.54
C GLU A 172 -15.77 -52.09 6.54
N ARG A 173 -14.47 -51.78 6.42
CA ARG A 173 -13.38 -52.77 6.53
C ARG A 173 -13.34 -53.45 7.89
N LEU A 174 -13.52 -52.70 8.98
CA LEU A 174 -13.52 -53.25 10.34
C LEU A 174 -14.73 -54.14 10.59
N LYS A 175 -15.91 -53.77 10.06
CA LYS A 175 -17.12 -54.62 10.14
C LYS A 175 -16.99 -55.92 9.37
N THR A 176 -16.32 -55.92 8.20
CA THR A 176 -16.09 -57.14 7.43
C THR A 176 -15.05 -58.06 8.07
N ASN A 177 -14.07 -57.52 8.79
CA ASN A 177 -13.04 -58.32 9.48
C ASN A 177 -13.44 -58.79 10.90
N GLY A 178 -14.35 -58.10 11.59
CA GLY A 178 -14.81 -58.46 12.95
C GLY A 178 -15.97 -59.47 13.01
N GLY A 179 -16.44 -59.95 11.85
CA GLY A 179 -17.54 -60.92 11.72
C GLY A 179 -17.11 -62.37 11.50
N LYS A 180 -15.97 -62.79 12.06
CA LYS A 180 -15.52 -64.19 12.12
C LYS A 180 -15.32 -64.62 13.57
#